data_AF-A0A416MDK6-F1
#
_entry.id   AF-A0A416MDK6-F1
#
_cell.length_a   1.000
_cell.length_b   1.000
_cell.length_c   1.000
_cell.angle_alpha   90.00
_cell.angle_beta   90.00
_cell.angle_gamma   90.00
#
_symmetry.space_group_name_H-M   'P 1'
#
loop_
_entity.id
_entity.type
_entity.pdbx_description
1 polymer ?
#
loop_
_entity_poly.entity_id
_entity_poly.type
_entity_poly.pdbx_seq_one_letter_code
_entity_poly.pdbx_strand_id
1 'polypeptide(L)' 'MPKLFTVSGYIVYFGSNEEGEPIHVHVSKGRPTPNATKIWLTRTGGCIVASNGSQIASK' A
#
# COMPACT_ATOMS: atom_id res chain seq x y z
N MET A 1 7.27 9.85 -3.50
CA MET A 1 7.46 8.83 -2.44
C MET A 1 8.57 7.87 -2.87
N PRO A 2 9.60 7.62 -2.05
CA PRO A 2 10.59 6.59 -2.33
C PRO A 2 9.91 5.22 -2.43
N LYS A 3 10.31 4.41 -3.41
CA LYS A 3 9.81 3.04 -3.59
C LYS A 3 10.55 2.13 -2.61
N LEU A 4 9.82 1.31 -1.83
CA LEU A 4 10.43 0.36 -0.92
C LEU A 4 11.04 -0.80 -1.71
N PHE A 5 10.26 -1.37 -2.63
CA PHE A 5 10.69 -2.37 -3.61
C PHE A 5 9.63 -2.57 -4.70
N THR A 6 10.00 -3.29 -5.75
CA THR A 6 9.10 -3.76 -6.81
C THR A 6 9.01 -5.28 -6.81
N VAL A 7 7.79 -5.82 -6.98
CA VAL A 7 7.55 -7.27 -7.07
C VAL A 7 6.44 -7.54 -8.10
N SER A 8 6.68 -8.43 -9.06
CA SER A 8 5.68 -8.85 -10.06
C SER A 8 4.98 -7.69 -10.80
N GLY A 9 5.70 -6.60 -11.08
CA GLY A 9 5.15 -5.39 -11.72
C GLY A 9 4.36 -4.47 -10.80
N TYR A 10 4.25 -4.79 -9.51
CA TYR A 10 3.73 -3.91 -8.47
C TYR A 10 4.86 -3.15 -7.78
N ILE A 11 4.56 -1.93 -7.35
CA ILE A 11 5.42 -1.12 -6.49
C ILE A 11 4.79 -1.11 -5.11
N VAL A 12 5.63 -1.33 -4.10
CA VAL A 12 5.27 -1.21 -2.69
C VAL A 12 5.96 0.03 -2.12
N TYR A 13 5.22 0.88 -1.43
CA TYR A 13 5.74 2.13 -0.87
C TYR A 13 4.99 2.53 0.40
N PHE A 14 5.65 3.29 1.27
CA PHE A 14 5.01 3.81 2.48
C PHE A 14 4.12 5.01 2.16
N GLY A 15 2.91 4.97 2.70
CA GLY A 15 2.07 6.13 2.93
C GLY A 15 2.29 6.65 4.35
N SER A 16 2.38 7.97 4.48
CA SER A 16 2.50 8.65 5.77
C SER A 16 1.83 10.00 5.68
N ASN A 17 1.14 10.43 6.74
CA ASN A 17 0.53 11.76 6.85
C ASN A 17 -0.56 12.03 5.79
N GLU A 18 -1.26 10.99 5.32
CA GLU A 18 -2.52 11.14 4.59
C GLU A 18 -3.62 11.35 5.64
N GLU A 19 -4.14 12.58 5.78
CA GLU A 19 -5.27 12.89 6.66
C GLU A 19 -5.10 12.49 8.14
N GLY A 20 -3.86 12.49 8.65
CA GLY A 20 -3.56 12.08 10.02
C GLY A 20 -3.55 10.56 10.23
N GLU A 21 -3.61 9.77 9.15
CA GLU A 21 -3.48 8.32 9.21
C GLU A 21 -2.08 7.90 9.69
N PRO A 22 -1.98 6.81 10.48
CA PRO A 22 -0.70 6.22 10.86
C PRO A 22 0.05 5.72 9.62
N ILE A 23 1.35 5.43 9.79
CA ILE A 23 2.16 4.86 8.72
C ILE A 23 1.53 3.57 8.18
N HIS A 24 1.46 3.47 6.86
CA HIS A 24 0.82 2.37 6.16
C HIS A 24 1.52 2.09 4.83
N VAL A 25 1.09 1.06 4.13
CA VAL A 25 1.67 0.64 2.86
C VAL A 25 0.65 0.83 1.75
N HIS A 26 1.10 1.37 0.64
CA HIS A 26 0.38 1.40 -0.63
C HIS A 26 1.01 0.41 -1.61
N VAL A 27 0.15 -0.25 -2.39
CA VAL A 27 0.54 -1.15 -3.47
C VAL A 27 -0.18 -0.75 -4.75
N SER A 28 0.58 -0.51 -5.82
CA SER A 28 0.03 -0.12 -7.14
C SER A 28 0.82 -0.77 -8.28
N LYS A 29 0.21 -0.91 -9.45
CA LYS A 29 0.84 -1.53 -10.63
C LYS A 29 1.66 -0.52 -11.43
N GLY A 30 2.95 -0.80 -11.63
CA GLY A 30 3.87 -0.05 -12.50
C GLY A 30 4.29 1.34 -12.03
N ARG A 31 3.37 2.15 -11.48
CA ARG A 31 3.62 3.49 -10.92
C ARG A 31 2.72 3.75 -9.71
N PRO A 32 3.11 4.61 -8.75
CA PRO A 32 2.19 5.11 -7.71
C PRO A 32 0.95 5.74 -8.35
N THR A 33 -0.22 5.50 -7.75
CA THR A 33 -1.49 6.02 -8.25
C THR A 33 -2.32 6.58 -7.09
N PRO A 34 -3.14 7.62 -7.32
CA PRO A 34 -4.23 7.95 -6.42
C PRO A 34 -5.09 6.71 -6.20
N ASN A 35 -5.60 6.52 -4.97
CA ASN A 35 -6.40 5.35 -4.58
C ASN A 35 -5.69 4.00 -4.84
N ALA A 36 -4.39 3.92 -4.54
CA ALA A 36 -3.69 2.63 -4.52
C ALA A 36 -4.30 1.68 -3.47
N THR A 37 -3.96 0.39 -3.55
CA THR A 37 -4.35 -0.58 -2.52
C THR A 37 -3.66 -0.20 -1.21
N LYS A 38 -4.45 0.08 -0.18
CA LYS A 38 -3.95 0.49 1.14
C LYS A 38 -3.91 -0.71 2.08
N ILE A 39 -2.80 -0.86 2.79
CA ILE A 39 -2.54 -1.92 3.77
C ILE A 39 -2.09 -1.28 5.09
N TRP A 40 -2.85 -1.53 6.15
CA TRP A 40 -2.48 -1.15 7.51
C TRP A 40 -1.40 -2.04 8.07
N LEU A 41 -0.49 -1.44 8.84
CA LEU A 41 0.48 -2.15 9.67
C LEU A 41 -0.07 -2.23 11.09
N THR A 42 -0.07 -3.41 11.68
CA THR A 42 -0.56 -3.61 13.04
C THR A 42 0.59 -3.54 14.04
N ARG A 43 0.29 -3.10 15.26
CA ARG A 43 1.28 -3.05 16.36
C ARG A 43 1.89 -4.41 16.70
N THR A 44 1.20 -5.51 16.39
CA THR A 44 1.68 -6.88 16.60
C THR A 44 2.56 -7.39 15.45
N GLY A 45 2.93 -6.54 14.49
CA GLY A 45 3.78 -6.90 13.35
C GLY A 45 3.03 -7.56 12.19
N GLY A 46 1.69 -7.49 12.17
CA GLY A 46 0.84 -8.00 11.09
C GLY A 46 0.40 -6.92 10.11
N CYS A 47 -0.45 -7.31 9.16
CA CYS A 47 -1.02 -6.39 8.17
C CYS A 47 -2.50 -6.68 7.91
N ILE A 48 -3.26 -5.63 7.54
CA ILE A 48 -4.68 -5.70 7.21
C ILE A 48 -4.91 -4.91 5.92
N VAL A 49 -5.59 -5.49 4.94
CA VAL A 49 -6.00 -4.76 3.73
C VAL A 49 -7.10 -3.77 4.10
N ALA A 50 -6.82 -2.48 3.95
CA ALA A 50 -7.76 -1.40 4.25
C ALA A 50 -8.68 -1.10 3.06
N SER A 51 -8.10 -1.09 1.86
CA SER A 51 -8.83 -0.87 0.61
C SER A 51 -8.09 -1.51 -0.56
N ASN A 52 -8.84 -1.98 -1.57
CA ASN A 52 -8.29 -2.58 -2.79
C ASN A 52 -8.48 -1.67 -4.01
N GLY A 53 -8.02 -0.43 -3.91
CA GLY A 53 -8.19 0.55 -4.99
C GLY A 53 -7.46 0.19 -6.28
N SER A 54 -6.40 -0.63 -6.21
CA SER A 54 -5.70 -1.14 -7.41
C SER A 54 -6.29 -2.42 -7.99
N GLN A 55 -7.42 -2.91 -7.47
CA GLN A 55 -8.12 -4.11 -7.96
C GLN A 55 -7.18 -5.32 -8.07
N ILE A 56 -6.34 -5.52 -7.06
CA ILE A 56 -5.47 -6.68 -6.96
C ILE A 56 -6.37 -7.89 -6.73
N ALA A 57 -6.28 -8.89 -7.62
CA ALA A 57 -7.12 -10.07 -7.55
C ALA A 57 -6.91 -10.80 -6.21
N SER A 58 -8.01 -11.22 -5.58
CA SER A 58 -7.93 -12.28 -4.58
C SER A 58 -7.60 -13.59 -5.29
N LYS A 59 -6.96 -14.50 -4.55
CA LYS A 59 -6.60 -15.84 -5.01
C LYS A 59 -7.77 -16.58 -5.66
#